data_AF-A0A9D5YFC7-F1
#
_entry.id   AF-A0A9D5YFC7-F1
#
_cell.length_a   1.000
_cell.length_b   1.000
_cell.length_c   1.000
_cell.angle_alpha   90.00
_cell.angle_beta   90.00
_cell.angle_gamma   90.00
#
_symmetry.space_group_name_H-M   'P 1'
#
loop_
_entity.id
_entity.type
_entity.pdbx_description
1 polymer ?
#
loop_
_entity_poly.entity_id
_entity_poly.type
_entity_poly.pdbx_seq_one_letter_code
_entity_poly.pdbx_strand_id
1 'polypeptide(L)'
;MNKFNRYYLFSSIGVLIASYYPLSMGVRVITDMILNGTVMKENYPKYIIPYTPISVAVIIGVLLMPLFIRLLKRLAFIGGAVSATFVFFGSELLFEKKVVVSTAETVTRLEDWQMYMCYIPPEGWGEAVTTYKTKTAIDILIGDYDPAFKLHFYIISVVLVITILNSLYGFGQMIKNGDSKRLKSLIVQSVCSVTFLGLCILACFTAFWRDGSISVSPLSASLMTIFFVILGVTVGVFVGSFLLGKSKIVSIWIPSIVASLMTLLMYIGEMFLLNGHLYRFGTGFIFESIPVIILAPIDILIILASGLINLIVSYFLNYKKHSDA
;
A
#
# COMPACT_ATOMS: atom_id res chain seq x y z
N MET A 1 2.10 -35.26 -8.65
CA MET A 1 2.46 -33.84 -8.40
C MET A 1 2.96 -33.70 -6.97
N ASN A 2 4.21 -33.28 -6.76
CA ASN A 2 4.80 -33.16 -5.42
C ASN A 2 4.07 -32.11 -4.58
N LYS A 3 4.11 -32.22 -3.24
CA LYS A 3 3.44 -31.29 -2.30
C LYS A 3 3.77 -29.82 -2.60
N PHE A 4 5.02 -29.54 -2.95
CA PHE A 4 5.49 -28.21 -3.36
C PHE A 4 4.80 -27.68 -4.63
N ASN A 5 4.68 -28.50 -5.68
CA ASN A 5 4.02 -28.10 -6.93
C ASN A 5 2.51 -27.93 -6.72
N ARG A 6 1.90 -28.79 -5.89
CA ARG A 6 0.49 -28.62 -5.47
C ARG A 6 0.27 -27.30 -4.77
N TYR A 7 1.13 -26.95 -3.81
CA TYR A 7 1.07 -25.69 -3.11
C TYR A 7 1.12 -24.50 -4.07
N TYR A 8 2.11 -24.44 -4.97
CA TYR A 8 2.22 -23.31 -5.90
C TYR A 8 1.09 -23.24 -6.93
N LEU A 9 0.54 -24.39 -7.35
CA LEU A 9 -0.65 -24.41 -8.20
C LEU A 9 -1.84 -23.77 -7.48
N PHE A 10 -2.13 -24.21 -6.25
CA PHE A 10 -3.24 -23.64 -5.47
C PHE A 10 -3.01 -22.17 -5.11
N SER A 11 -1.77 -21.77 -4.79
CA SER A 11 -1.41 -20.37 -4.56
C SER A 11 -1.64 -19.52 -5.81
N SER A 12 -1.27 -20.03 -6.99
CA SER A 12 -1.48 -19.33 -8.26
C SER A 12 -2.98 -19.18 -8.56
N ILE A 13 -3.77 -20.24 -8.37
CA ILE A 13 -5.23 -20.20 -8.52
C ILE A 13 -5.84 -19.19 -7.55
N GLY A 14 -5.45 -19.22 -6.26
CA GLY A 14 -5.95 -18.30 -5.26
C GLY A 14 -5.63 -16.84 -5.59
N VAL A 15 -4.41 -16.55 -6.04
CA VAL A 15 -3.99 -15.21 -6.47
C VAL A 15 -4.77 -14.76 -7.71
N LEU A 16 -4.98 -15.65 -8.69
CA LEU A 16 -5.79 -15.33 -9.88
C LEU A 16 -7.23 -14.99 -9.51
N ILE A 17 -7.85 -15.75 -8.61
CA ILE A 17 -9.20 -15.48 -8.12
C ILE A 17 -9.25 -14.13 -7.40
N ALA A 18 -8.33 -13.88 -6.47
CA ALA A 18 -8.26 -12.62 -5.74
C ALA A 18 -8.00 -11.41 -6.66
N SER A 19 -7.31 -11.63 -7.78
CA SER A 19 -6.96 -10.62 -8.77
C SER A 19 -8.02 -10.42 -9.87
N TYR A 20 -9.07 -11.25 -9.91
CA TYR A 20 -10.03 -11.24 -11.02
C TYR A 20 -10.65 -9.86 -11.25
N TYR A 21 -11.11 -9.22 -10.17
CA TYR A 21 -11.76 -7.91 -10.25
C TYR A 21 -10.82 -6.81 -10.79
N PRO A 22 -9.66 -6.51 -10.17
CA PRO A 22 -8.74 -5.49 -10.69
C PRO A 22 -8.24 -5.81 -12.11
N LEU A 23 -8.06 -7.08 -12.48
CA LEU A 23 -7.69 -7.45 -13.85
C LEU A 23 -8.81 -7.19 -14.86
N SER A 24 -10.05 -7.61 -14.55
CA SER A 24 -11.19 -7.39 -15.45
C SER A 24 -11.45 -5.90 -15.69
N MET A 25 -11.26 -5.07 -14.67
CA MET A 25 -11.33 -3.62 -14.80
C MET A 25 -10.19 -3.06 -15.67
N GLY A 26 -8.96 -3.54 -15.47
CA GLY A 26 -7.84 -3.18 -16.34
C GLY A 26 -8.08 -3.53 -17.81
N VAL A 27 -8.63 -4.72 -18.09
CA VAL A 27 -9.00 -5.15 -19.45
C VAL A 27 -10.07 -4.24 -20.05
N ARG A 28 -11.09 -3.86 -19.27
CA ARG A 28 -12.13 -2.94 -19.72
C ARG A 28 -11.55 -1.60 -20.15
N VAL A 29 -10.66 -1.01 -19.33
CA VAL A 29 -9.98 0.25 -19.67
C VAL A 29 -9.12 0.14 -20.91
N ILE A 30 -8.34 -0.94 -21.06
CA ILE A 30 -7.55 -1.17 -22.28
C ILE A 30 -8.48 -1.29 -23.50
N THR A 31 -9.61 -1.98 -23.35
CA THR A 31 -10.59 -2.15 -24.43
C THR A 31 -11.21 -0.81 -24.84
N ASP A 32 -11.64 -0.01 -23.87
CA ASP A 32 -12.21 1.32 -24.11
C ASP A 32 -11.18 2.25 -24.76
N MET A 33 -9.90 2.20 -24.33
CA MET A 33 -8.81 2.92 -24.97
C MET A 33 -8.57 2.50 -26.43
N ILE A 34 -8.63 1.20 -26.74
CA ILE A 34 -8.42 0.69 -28.10
C ILE A 34 -9.60 1.06 -29.01
N LEU A 35 -10.83 0.96 -28.51
CA LEU A 35 -12.03 1.18 -29.31
C LEU A 35 -12.35 2.67 -29.49
N ASN A 36 -12.22 3.46 -28.42
CA ASN A 36 -12.69 4.83 -28.38
C ASN A 36 -11.56 5.87 -28.31
N GLY A 37 -10.30 5.44 -28.14
CA GLY A 37 -9.15 6.33 -27.96
C GLY A 37 -9.12 7.04 -26.59
N THR A 38 -10.15 6.84 -25.76
CA THR A 38 -10.33 7.46 -24.46
C THR A 38 -11.21 6.57 -23.57
N VAL A 39 -11.06 6.69 -22.26
CA VAL A 39 -11.99 6.11 -21.28
C VAL A 39 -12.90 7.21 -20.76
N MET A 40 -14.20 7.02 -20.91
CA MET A 40 -15.18 7.92 -20.30
C MET A 40 -15.10 7.80 -18.78
N LYS A 41 -15.08 8.92 -18.07
CA LYS A 41 -15.00 8.98 -16.60
C LYS A 41 -16.04 8.11 -15.90
N GLU A 42 -17.27 8.08 -16.41
CA GLU A 42 -18.38 7.31 -15.85
C GLU A 42 -18.12 5.80 -15.96
N ASN A 43 -17.30 5.41 -16.92
CA ASN A 43 -16.83 4.05 -17.13
C ASN A 43 -15.48 3.77 -16.46
N TYR A 44 -14.81 4.77 -15.88
CA TYR A 44 -13.53 4.62 -15.20
C TYR A 44 -13.77 3.95 -13.83
N PRO A 45 -13.33 2.69 -13.66
CA PRO A 45 -13.67 1.93 -12.47
C PRO A 45 -12.77 2.31 -11.29
N LYS A 46 -13.39 2.35 -10.10
CA LYS A 46 -12.83 2.80 -8.81
C LYS A 46 -11.65 1.95 -8.25
N TYR A 47 -11.02 1.11 -9.07
CA TYR A 47 -10.09 0.07 -8.61
C TYR A 47 -8.99 -0.31 -9.62
N ILE A 48 -8.60 0.58 -10.54
CA ILE A 48 -7.56 0.26 -11.54
C ILE A 48 -6.18 0.66 -11.08
N ILE A 49 -6.01 1.87 -10.57
CA ILE A 49 -4.67 2.43 -10.34
C ILE A 49 -4.41 2.55 -8.85
N PRO A 50 -3.41 1.83 -8.29
CA PRO A 50 -2.48 0.92 -8.95
C PRO A 50 -2.79 -0.58 -8.70
N TYR A 51 -4.04 -0.99 -8.53
CA TYR A 51 -4.42 -2.39 -8.23
C TYR A 51 -4.30 -3.36 -9.40
N THR A 52 -4.56 -2.92 -10.63
CA THR A 52 -4.29 -3.75 -11.82
C THR A 52 -2.78 -4.03 -11.93
N PRO A 53 -1.89 -3.02 -11.85
CA PRO A 53 -0.44 -3.26 -11.75
C PRO A 53 0.00 -4.15 -10.58
N ILE A 54 -0.55 -3.96 -9.37
CA ILE A 54 -0.27 -4.84 -8.22
C ILE A 54 -0.64 -6.29 -8.55
N SER A 55 -1.82 -6.50 -9.12
CA SER A 55 -2.32 -7.84 -9.46
C SER A 55 -1.43 -8.54 -10.48
N VAL A 56 -1.05 -7.84 -11.55
CA VAL A 56 -0.11 -8.33 -12.57
C VAL A 56 1.24 -8.68 -11.93
N ALA A 57 1.76 -7.80 -11.07
CA ALA A 57 3.02 -8.01 -10.36
C ALA A 57 3.00 -9.24 -9.43
N VAL A 58 1.93 -9.42 -8.64
CA VAL A 58 1.80 -10.57 -7.73
C VAL A 58 1.63 -11.87 -8.52
N ILE A 59 0.81 -11.88 -9.58
CA ILE A 59 0.63 -13.08 -10.44
C ILE A 59 1.97 -13.50 -11.04
N ILE A 60 2.68 -12.58 -11.68
CA ILE A 60 3.98 -12.88 -12.30
C ILE A 60 4.99 -13.31 -11.22
N GLY A 61 5.03 -12.61 -10.09
CA GLY A 61 5.92 -12.95 -8.98
C GLY A 61 5.68 -14.37 -8.44
N VAL A 62 4.42 -14.78 -8.29
CA VAL A 62 4.05 -16.13 -7.82
C VAL A 62 4.35 -17.21 -8.85
N LEU A 63 4.07 -16.96 -10.13
CA LEU A 63 4.36 -17.89 -11.23
C LEU A 63 5.87 -18.11 -11.41
N LEU A 64 6.68 -17.06 -11.26
CA LEU A 64 8.14 -17.14 -11.37
C LEU A 64 8.81 -17.65 -10.09
N MET A 65 8.11 -17.68 -8.95
CA MET A 65 8.70 -18.06 -7.66
C MET A 65 9.32 -19.47 -7.64
N PRO A 66 8.69 -20.54 -8.19
CA PRO A 66 9.31 -21.86 -8.27
C PRO A 66 10.62 -21.85 -9.07
N LEU A 67 10.68 -21.04 -10.13
CA LEU A 67 11.88 -20.87 -10.95
C LEU A 67 12.99 -20.18 -10.14
N PHE A 68 12.68 -19.08 -9.45
CA PHE A 68 13.65 -18.39 -8.59
C PHE A 68 14.15 -19.28 -7.44
N ILE A 69 13.27 -20.09 -6.84
CA ILE A 69 13.65 -21.07 -5.82
C ILE A 69 14.66 -22.09 -6.36
N ARG A 70 14.54 -22.47 -7.63
CA ARG A 70 15.47 -23.40 -8.29
C ARG A 70 16.80 -22.73 -8.65
N LEU A 71 16.76 -21.52 -9.21
CA LEU A 71 17.92 -20.81 -9.75
C LEU A 71 18.72 -20.07 -8.67
N LEU A 72 18.05 -19.23 -7.87
CA LEU A 72 18.69 -18.28 -6.94
C LEU A 72 18.82 -18.83 -5.51
N LYS A 73 18.18 -19.97 -5.22
CA LYS A 73 18.22 -20.68 -3.93
C LYS A 73 17.93 -19.74 -2.74
N ARG A 74 18.95 -19.27 -2.02
CA ARG A 74 18.81 -18.38 -0.86
C ARG A 74 18.33 -16.97 -1.23
N LEU A 75 18.65 -16.52 -2.45
CA LEU A 75 18.26 -15.20 -2.97
C LEU A 75 16.94 -15.24 -3.74
N ALA A 76 16.22 -16.38 -3.71
CA ALA A 76 14.99 -16.57 -4.46
C ALA A 76 13.90 -15.52 -4.15
N PHE A 77 13.71 -15.21 -2.88
CA PHE A 77 12.77 -14.16 -2.48
C PHE A 77 13.18 -12.79 -3.01
N ILE A 78 14.47 -12.44 -2.91
CA ILE A 78 14.97 -11.14 -3.39
C ILE A 78 14.75 -11.03 -4.91
N GLY A 79 15.09 -12.07 -5.68
CA GLY A 79 14.82 -12.08 -7.12
C GLY A 79 13.34 -11.99 -7.45
N GLY A 80 12.48 -12.68 -6.70
CA GLY A 80 11.02 -12.60 -6.84
C GLY A 80 10.46 -11.22 -6.51
N ALA A 81 10.91 -10.60 -5.43
CA ALA A 81 10.48 -9.27 -5.01
C ALA A 81 10.93 -8.20 -6.02
N VAL A 82 12.21 -8.21 -6.43
CA VAL A 82 12.75 -7.26 -7.41
C VAL A 82 12.01 -7.39 -8.74
N SER A 83 11.84 -8.60 -9.27
CA SER A 83 11.13 -8.81 -10.53
C SER A 83 9.67 -8.34 -10.46
N ALA A 84 8.94 -8.67 -9.39
CA ALA A 84 7.57 -8.22 -9.22
C ALA A 84 7.46 -6.69 -9.08
N THR A 85 8.38 -6.04 -8.35
CA THR A 85 8.43 -4.58 -8.26
C THR A 85 8.71 -3.92 -9.62
N PHE A 86 9.61 -4.49 -10.44
CA PHE A 86 9.83 -4.03 -11.82
C PHE A 86 8.57 -4.17 -12.68
N VAL A 87 7.89 -5.31 -12.59
CA VAL A 87 6.61 -5.53 -13.30
C VAL A 87 5.56 -4.54 -12.85
N PHE A 88 5.46 -4.25 -11.55
CA PHE A 88 4.55 -3.25 -11.01
C PHE A 88 4.79 -1.88 -11.64
N PHE A 89 6.00 -1.34 -11.54
CA PHE A 89 6.31 -0.01 -12.09
C PHE A 89 6.21 0.03 -13.61
N GLY A 90 6.63 -1.03 -14.31
CA GLY A 90 6.48 -1.11 -15.76
C GLY A 90 5.01 -1.11 -16.21
N SER A 91 4.15 -1.81 -15.46
CA SER A 91 2.71 -1.84 -15.72
C SER A 91 2.06 -0.49 -15.40
N GLU A 92 2.35 0.09 -14.23
CA GLU A 92 1.84 1.41 -13.82
C GLU A 92 2.22 2.49 -14.83
N LEU A 93 3.50 2.56 -15.23
CA LEU A 93 3.98 3.54 -16.20
C LEU A 93 3.27 3.41 -17.56
N LEU A 94 2.91 2.18 -17.95
CA LEU A 94 2.15 1.94 -19.17
C LEU A 94 0.73 2.47 -19.05
N PHE A 95 0.03 2.16 -17.94
CA PHE A 95 -1.30 2.70 -17.68
C PHE A 95 -1.29 4.23 -17.62
N GLU A 96 -0.31 4.83 -16.93
CA GLU A 96 -0.14 6.28 -16.84
C GLU A 96 0.07 6.96 -18.18
N LYS A 97 0.92 6.40 -19.05
CA LYS A 97 1.27 7.04 -20.33
C LYS A 97 0.28 6.80 -21.45
N LYS A 98 -0.55 5.75 -21.34
CA LYS A 98 -1.37 5.26 -22.46
C LYS A 98 -2.86 5.36 -22.24
N VAL A 99 -3.34 5.44 -21.00
CA VAL A 99 -4.77 5.67 -20.78
C VAL A 99 -5.01 7.17 -20.84
N VAL A 100 -6.05 7.60 -21.54
CA VAL A 100 -6.53 8.99 -21.55
C VAL A 100 -7.97 8.93 -21.04
N VAL A 101 -8.31 9.77 -20.06
CA VAL A 101 -9.66 9.81 -19.50
C VAL A 101 -10.32 11.13 -19.89
N SER A 102 -11.48 11.05 -20.52
CA SER A 102 -12.28 12.20 -20.94
C SER A 102 -13.56 12.33 -20.12
N THR A 103 -14.00 13.57 -19.85
CA THR A 103 -15.21 13.87 -19.07
C THR A 103 -16.29 14.55 -19.90
N ALA A 104 -17.55 14.11 -19.78
CA ALA A 104 -18.71 14.83 -20.31
C ALA A 104 -19.33 15.80 -19.27
N GLU A 105 -19.15 15.55 -17.97
CA GLU A 105 -19.66 16.37 -16.87
C GLU A 105 -18.59 17.32 -16.30
N THR A 106 -18.96 18.59 -16.06
CA THR A 106 -18.09 19.63 -15.47
C THR A 106 -18.04 19.59 -13.93
N VAL A 107 -18.75 18.67 -13.28
CA VAL A 107 -18.88 18.59 -11.82
C VAL A 107 -18.23 17.30 -11.30
N THR A 108 -17.29 17.43 -10.37
CA THR A 108 -16.56 16.32 -9.74
C THR A 108 -17.32 15.81 -8.51
N ARG A 109 -17.60 14.50 -8.44
CA ARG A 109 -18.18 13.83 -7.27
C ARG A 109 -17.06 13.31 -6.36
N LEU A 110 -17.37 13.11 -5.08
CA LEU A 110 -16.43 12.57 -4.09
C LEU A 110 -15.81 11.22 -4.49
N GLU A 111 -16.59 10.40 -5.19
CA GLU A 111 -16.18 9.09 -5.68
C GLU A 111 -15.10 9.16 -6.77
N ASP A 112 -14.93 10.34 -7.37
CA ASP A 112 -13.94 10.60 -8.39
C ASP A 112 -12.58 10.95 -7.78
N TRP A 113 -12.35 10.77 -6.47
CA TRP A 113 -11.10 11.18 -5.82
C TRP A 113 -9.83 10.49 -6.38
N GLN A 114 -9.97 9.27 -6.89
CA GLN A 114 -8.89 8.55 -7.59
C GLN A 114 -8.53 9.22 -8.91
N MET A 115 -9.47 10.01 -9.43
CA MET A 115 -9.35 10.81 -10.61
C MET A 115 -8.95 12.25 -10.25
N TYR A 116 -9.64 12.91 -9.32
CA TYR A 116 -9.40 14.27 -8.89
C TYR A 116 -8.92 14.28 -7.44
N MET A 117 -7.71 14.78 -7.19
CA MET A 117 -7.21 14.97 -5.84
C MET A 117 -7.92 16.18 -5.20
N CYS A 118 -9.16 15.97 -4.75
CA CYS A 118 -10.00 17.02 -4.16
C CYS A 118 -9.39 17.53 -2.84
N TYR A 119 -8.67 18.65 -2.94
CA TYR A 119 -8.48 19.59 -1.86
C TYR A 119 -9.25 20.87 -2.19
N ILE A 120 -10.20 21.25 -1.35
CA ILE A 120 -10.87 22.55 -1.41
C ILE A 120 -10.41 23.34 -0.17
N PRO A 121 -9.60 24.41 -0.31
CA PRO A 121 -9.22 25.24 0.82
C PRO A 121 -10.44 25.96 1.40
N PRO A 122 -10.50 26.18 2.74
CA PRO A 122 -11.63 26.83 3.39
C PRO A 122 -11.84 28.27 2.90
N GLU A 123 -13.11 28.67 2.75
CA GLU A 123 -13.52 30.01 2.34
C GLU A 123 -13.05 31.06 3.37
N GLY A 124 -12.40 32.12 2.88
CA GLY A 124 -11.95 33.26 3.70
C GLY A 124 -10.43 33.49 3.76
N TRP A 125 -9.63 32.67 3.09
CA TRP A 125 -8.18 32.90 2.97
C TRP A 125 -7.81 33.58 1.65
N GLY A 126 -7.77 34.92 1.67
CA GLY A 126 -7.09 35.75 0.69
C GLY A 126 -7.93 36.14 -0.53
N GLU A 127 -8.12 37.44 -0.68
CA GLU A 127 -8.66 38.09 -1.88
C GLU A 127 -7.87 37.68 -3.14
N ALA A 128 -8.58 37.60 -4.28
CA ALA A 128 -8.18 37.03 -5.56
C ALA A 128 -8.18 35.49 -5.59
N VAL A 129 -9.33 34.96 -6.05
CA VAL A 129 -9.65 33.55 -6.30
C VAL A 129 -8.60 32.90 -7.21
N THR A 130 -7.52 32.46 -6.60
CA THR A 130 -6.75 31.31 -7.07
C THR A 130 -7.25 30.15 -6.24
N THR A 131 -8.33 29.51 -6.72
CA THR A 131 -8.58 28.13 -6.31
C THR A 131 -7.28 27.39 -6.55
N TYR A 132 -6.61 26.93 -5.49
CA TYR A 132 -5.59 25.90 -5.61
C TYR A 132 -6.29 24.59 -5.97
N LYS A 133 -6.95 24.55 -7.14
CA LYS A 133 -7.07 23.32 -7.90
C LYS A 133 -5.62 22.82 -8.01
N THR A 134 -5.40 21.52 -7.77
CA THR A 134 -4.18 20.88 -8.27
C THR A 134 -3.89 21.45 -9.64
N LYS A 135 -2.63 21.89 -9.87
CA LYS A 135 -2.18 22.96 -10.79
C LYS A 135 -2.88 23.12 -12.16
N THR A 136 -3.63 22.12 -12.63
CA THR A 136 -4.46 22.15 -13.82
C THR A 136 -5.63 21.16 -13.69
N ALA A 137 -6.85 21.56 -14.05
CA ALA A 137 -7.91 20.64 -14.47
C ALA A 137 -7.56 20.15 -15.88
N ILE A 138 -6.55 19.32 -15.99
CA ILE A 138 -6.19 18.63 -17.24
C ILE A 138 -6.40 17.15 -16.95
N ASP A 139 -7.06 16.50 -17.90
CA ASP A 139 -7.34 15.08 -17.97
C ASP A 139 -6.26 14.26 -17.26
N ILE A 140 -6.71 13.50 -16.26
CA ILE A 140 -5.94 12.98 -15.13
C ILE A 140 -4.85 11.95 -15.51
N LEU A 141 -4.69 11.67 -16.80
CA LEU A 141 -3.66 10.80 -17.33
C LEU A 141 -2.81 11.46 -18.44
N ILE A 142 -2.95 12.77 -18.67
CA ILE A 142 -2.09 13.49 -19.61
C ILE A 142 -0.82 13.92 -18.86
N GLY A 143 0.18 13.04 -18.85
CA GLY A 143 1.61 13.32 -19.11
C GLY A 143 2.43 14.34 -18.29
N ASP A 144 1.83 15.32 -17.61
CA ASP A 144 2.51 16.45 -16.95
C ASP A 144 2.49 16.35 -15.41
N TYR A 145 2.25 15.16 -14.88
CA TYR A 145 2.18 14.90 -13.44
C TYR A 145 3.57 14.71 -12.82
N ASP A 146 3.83 15.33 -11.67
CA ASP A 146 5.03 15.03 -10.86
C ASP A 146 4.83 13.67 -10.15
N PRO A 147 5.66 12.64 -10.43
CA PRO A 147 5.54 11.33 -9.80
C PRO A 147 5.57 11.35 -8.27
N ALA A 148 6.13 12.40 -7.65
CA ALA A 148 6.19 12.58 -6.21
C ALA A 148 4.80 12.56 -5.54
N PHE A 149 3.75 13.03 -6.22
CA PHE A 149 2.40 13.01 -5.68
C PHE A 149 1.80 11.59 -5.57
N LYS A 150 2.32 10.61 -6.31
CA LYS A 150 1.91 9.20 -6.21
C LYS A 150 2.72 8.39 -5.20
N LEU A 151 3.71 9.00 -4.55
CA LEU A 151 4.58 8.34 -3.59
C LEU A 151 3.80 7.55 -2.53
N HIS A 152 2.71 8.14 -2.01
CA HIS A 152 1.80 7.49 -1.06
C HIS A 152 1.29 6.13 -1.59
N PHE A 153 0.75 6.10 -2.80
CA PHE A 153 0.23 4.89 -3.42
C PHE A 153 1.34 3.90 -3.80
N TYR A 154 2.51 4.39 -4.23
CA TYR A 154 3.65 3.52 -4.55
C TYR A 154 4.20 2.80 -3.33
N ILE A 155 4.28 3.47 -2.17
CA ILE A 155 4.67 2.84 -0.91
C ILE A 155 3.69 1.72 -0.56
N ILE A 156 2.38 2.01 -0.57
CA ILE A 156 1.32 1.01 -0.29
C ILE A 156 1.46 -0.20 -1.24
N SER A 157 1.61 0.07 -2.54
CA SER A 157 1.66 -0.96 -3.58
C SER A 157 2.85 -1.89 -3.43
N VAL A 158 4.05 -1.31 -3.24
CA VAL A 158 5.28 -2.09 -3.06
C VAL A 158 5.18 -2.93 -1.79
N VAL A 159 4.68 -2.36 -0.68
CA VAL A 159 4.47 -3.10 0.57
C VAL A 159 3.52 -4.27 0.36
N LEU A 160 2.38 -4.09 -0.30
CA LEU A 160 1.46 -5.18 -0.60
C LEU A 160 2.13 -6.29 -1.42
N VAL A 161 2.80 -5.93 -2.52
CA VAL A 161 3.47 -6.88 -3.40
C VAL A 161 4.51 -7.71 -2.63
N ILE A 162 5.43 -7.06 -1.90
CA ILE A 162 6.53 -7.79 -1.23
C ILE A 162 6.03 -8.64 -0.07
N THR A 163 5.03 -8.18 0.69
CA THR A 163 4.54 -8.90 1.87
C THR A 163 3.68 -10.10 1.50
N ILE A 164 2.82 -9.98 0.49
CA ILE A 164 2.07 -11.11 -0.09
C ILE A 164 3.04 -12.14 -0.68
N LEU A 165 4.01 -11.70 -1.49
CA LEU A 165 5.01 -12.60 -2.08
C LEU A 165 5.85 -13.31 -1.01
N ASN A 166 6.26 -12.62 0.05
CA ASN A 166 7.02 -13.26 1.12
C ASN A 166 6.19 -14.28 1.90
N SER A 167 4.90 -14.02 2.11
CA SER A 167 3.99 -14.99 2.73
C SER A 167 3.91 -16.28 1.90
N LEU A 168 3.66 -16.15 0.59
CA LEU A 168 3.58 -17.29 -0.33
C LEU A 168 4.92 -18.03 -0.47
N TYR A 169 6.01 -17.28 -0.64
CA TYR A 169 7.36 -17.83 -0.70
C TYR A 169 7.72 -18.58 0.59
N GLY A 170 7.46 -17.97 1.75
CA GLY A 170 7.81 -18.51 3.06
C GLY A 170 7.13 -19.84 3.33
N PHE A 171 5.82 -19.93 3.07
CA PHE A 171 5.09 -21.20 3.18
C PHE A 171 5.56 -22.23 2.15
N GLY A 172 5.80 -21.82 0.90
CA GLY A 172 6.36 -22.71 -0.12
C GLY A 172 7.71 -23.30 0.27
N GLN A 173 8.59 -22.48 0.85
CA GLN A 173 9.92 -22.91 1.30
C GLN A 173 9.84 -23.83 2.54
N MET A 174 8.88 -23.60 3.44
CA MET A 174 8.59 -24.48 4.56
C MET A 174 8.09 -25.85 4.09
N ILE A 175 7.21 -25.90 3.09
CA ILE A 175 6.72 -27.15 2.50
C ILE A 175 7.85 -27.91 1.79
N LYS A 176 8.77 -27.19 1.15
CA LYS A 176 9.93 -27.77 0.47
C LYS A 176 10.95 -28.38 1.44
N ASN A 177 11.25 -27.67 2.52
CA ASN A 177 12.37 -28.03 3.42
C ASN A 177 11.91 -28.77 4.70
N GLY A 178 10.62 -28.75 5.02
CA GLY A 178 10.06 -29.33 6.25
C GLY A 178 10.33 -28.52 7.54
N ASP A 179 11.06 -27.40 7.47
CA ASP A 179 11.42 -26.60 8.65
C ASP A 179 10.31 -25.61 9.04
N SER A 180 9.61 -25.90 10.15
CA SER A 180 8.50 -25.10 10.66
C SER A 180 8.92 -23.94 11.58
N LYS A 181 10.22 -23.62 11.71
CA LYS A 181 10.72 -22.55 12.59
C LYS A 181 10.10 -21.17 12.33
N ARG A 182 9.70 -20.87 11.08
CA ARG A 182 9.11 -19.57 10.69
C ARG A 182 7.58 -19.58 10.67
N LEU A 183 6.93 -20.71 11.00
CA LEU A 183 5.47 -20.87 10.86
C LEU A 183 4.68 -19.75 11.54
N LYS A 184 4.93 -19.50 12.83
CA LYS A 184 4.20 -18.48 13.60
C LYS A 184 4.35 -17.08 13.00
N SER A 185 5.57 -16.73 12.59
CA SER A 185 5.83 -15.41 12.00
C SER A 185 5.19 -15.26 10.62
N LEU A 186 5.19 -16.32 9.79
CA LEU A 186 4.51 -16.29 8.50
C LEU A 186 2.99 -16.18 8.64
N ILE A 187 2.40 -16.81 9.66
CA ILE A 187 0.97 -16.63 9.98
C ILE A 187 0.69 -15.18 10.34
N VAL A 188 1.44 -14.59 11.28
CA VAL A 188 1.25 -13.19 11.69
C VAL A 188 1.44 -12.24 10.51
N GLN A 189 2.48 -12.44 9.69
CA GLN A 189 2.70 -11.63 8.49
C GLN A 189 1.56 -11.76 7.48
N SER A 190 1.02 -12.96 7.28
CA SER A 190 -0.09 -13.19 6.36
C SER A 190 -1.36 -12.50 6.85
N VAL A 191 -1.64 -12.57 8.16
CA VAL A 191 -2.75 -11.84 8.78
C VAL A 191 -2.57 -10.34 8.59
N CYS A 192 -1.39 -9.78 8.90
CA CYS A 192 -1.11 -8.36 8.67
C CYS A 192 -1.29 -7.96 7.19
N SER A 193 -0.77 -8.76 6.26
CA SER A 193 -0.86 -8.49 4.82
C SER A 193 -2.31 -8.50 4.32
N VAL A 194 -3.12 -9.47 4.76
CA VAL A 194 -4.54 -9.57 4.38
C VAL A 194 -5.36 -8.45 5.03
N THR A 195 -5.13 -8.13 6.30
CA THR A 195 -5.78 -6.98 6.97
C THR A 195 -5.43 -5.68 6.26
N PHE A 196 -4.15 -5.48 5.90
CA PHE A 196 -3.71 -4.29 5.18
C PHE A 196 -4.33 -4.20 3.78
N LEU A 197 -4.37 -5.31 3.03
CA LEU A 197 -5.07 -5.39 1.75
C LEU A 197 -6.57 -5.07 1.90
N GLY A 198 -7.23 -5.61 2.93
CA GLY A 198 -8.63 -5.34 3.23
C GLY A 198 -8.89 -3.86 3.52
N LEU A 199 -8.01 -3.21 4.29
CA LEU A 199 -8.07 -1.77 4.52
C LEU A 199 -7.82 -0.96 3.24
N CYS A 200 -6.93 -1.41 2.36
CA CYS A 200 -6.70 -0.80 1.04
C CYS A 200 -7.94 -0.91 0.14
N ILE A 201 -8.60 -2.08 0.12
CA ILE A 201 -9.88 -2.28 -0.57
C ILE A 201 -10.92 -1.32 -0.01
N LEU A 202 -11.07 -1.30 1.31
CA LEU A 202 -12.05 -0.45 1.96
C LEU A 202 -11.79 1.04 1.68
N ALA A 203 -10.53 1.49 1.75
CA ALA A 203 -10.13 2.85 1.42
C ALA A 203 -10.46 3.22 -0.03
N CYS A 204 -10.41 2.28 -0.97
CA CYS A 204 -10.78 2.56 -2.36
C CYS A 204 -12.26 2.81 -2.57
N PHE A 205 -13.10 2.00 -1.92
CA PHE A 205 -14.55 2.14 -2.05
C PHE A 205 -15.11 3.32 -1.27
N THR A 206 -14.43 3.73 -0.19
CA THR A 206 -14.98 4.69 0.75
C THR A 206 -14.22 6.02 0.78
N ALA A 207 -12.92 6.02 0.42
CA ALA A 207 -11.94 7.07 0.76
C ALA A 207 -12.27 7.77 2.08
N PHE A 208 -12.58 6.89 3.03
CA PHE A 208 -13.25 7.05 4.31
C PHE A 208 -14.06 8.32 4.56
N TRP A 209 -15.03 8.61 3.67
CA TRP A 209 -16.06 9.64 3.85
C TRP A 209 -15.50 11.04 4.13
N ARG A 210 -14.45 11.42 3.41
CA ARG A 210 -13.97 12.80 3.35
C ARG A 210 -14.90 13.63 2.46
N ASP A 211 -14.90 14.94 2.60
CA ASP A 211 -15.69 15.88 1.79
C ASP A 211 -14.79 16.83 0.96
N GLY A 212 -13.49 16.56 0.92
CA GLY A 212 -12.47 17.40 0.27
C GLY A 212 -11.84 18.45 1.20
N SER A 213 -12.29 18.52 2.45
CA SER A 213 -11.65 19.35 3.48
C SER A 213 -10.41 18.66 4.09
N ILE A 214 -9.49 19.48 4.63
CA ILE A 214 -8.34 18.98 5.41
C ILE A 214 -8.79 18.42 6.76
N SER A 215 -9.88 18.93 7.31
CA SER A 215 -10.40 18.51 8.61
C SER A 215 -11.32 17.31 8.43
N VAL A 216 -10.86 16.14 8.83
CA VAL A 216 -11.59 14.90 8.59
C VAL A 216 -12.55 14.57 9.73
N SER A 217 -13.63 13.84 9.42
CA SER A 217 -14.56 13.36 10.44
C SER A 217 -13.87 12.42 11.44
N PRO A 218 -14.38 12.28 12.68
CA PRO A 218 -13.79 11.36 13.67
C PRO A 218 -13.71 9.90 13.19
N LEU A 219 -14.68 9.47 12.39
CA LEU A 219 -14.68 8.14 11.77
C LEU A 219 -13.52 7.99 10.77
N SER A 220 -13.33 8.97 9.90
CA SER A 220 -12.21 9.00 8.95
C SER A 220 -10.87 9.02 9.68
N ALA A 221 -10.72 9.88 10.69
CA ALA A 221 -9.51 9.98 11.51
C ALA A 221 -9.15 8.62 12.17
N SER A 222 -10.15 7.93 12.71
CA SER A 222 -9.96 6.61 13.32
C SER A 222 -9.51 5.56 12.30
N LEU A 223 -10.13 5.54 11.12
CA LEU A 223 -9.80 4.57 10.06
C LEU A 223 -8.42 4.86 9.44
N MET A 224 -8.07 6.13 9.26
CA MET A 224 -6.73 6.55 8.82
C MET A 224 -5.66 6.17 9.85
N THR A 225 -5.94 6.38 11.14
CA THR A 225 -5.04 5.95 12.22
C THR A 225 -4.78 4.45 12.16
N ILE A 226 -5.84 3.64 12.06
CA ILE A 226 -5.73 2.18 11.93
C ILE A 226 -4.94 1.81 10.67
N PHE A 227 -5.21 2.47 9.54
CA PHE A 227 -4.52 2.23 8.28
C PHE A 227 -3.00 2.45 8.41
N PHE A 228 -2.59 3.58 8.98
CA PHE A 228 -1.18 3.96 9.12
C PHE A 228 -0.44 3.03 10.09
N VAL A 229 -1.07 2.69 11.22
CA VAL A 229 -0.51 1.73 12.18
C VAL A 229 -0.36 0.35 11.55
N ILE A 230 -1.39 -0.16 10.88
CA ILE A 230 -1.35 -1.49 10.27
C ILE A 230 -0.33 -1.56 9.14
N LEU A 231 -0.16 -0.50 8.34
CA LEU A 231 0.92 -0.41 7.35
C LEU A 231 2.29 -0.60 8.02
N GLY A 232 2.60 0.21 9.04
CA GLY A 232 3.90 0.15 9.70
C GLY A 232 4.14 -1.19 10.38
N VAL A 233 3.14 -1.73 11.08
CA VAL A 233 3.20 -3.08 11.68
C VAL A 233 3.40 -4.15 10.60
N THR A 234 2.76 -4.05 9.45
CA THR A 234 2.92 -5.02 8.34
C THR A 234 4.35 -5.08 7.85
N VAL A 235 5.00 -3.92 7.65
CA VAL A 235 6.41 -3.85 7.23
C VAL A 235 7.35 -4.29 8.36
N GLY A 236 7.04 -3.90 9.59
CA GLY A 236 7.77 -4.32 10.78
C GLY A 236 7.79 -5.84 10.94
N VAL A 237 6.63 -6.49 10.88
CA VAL A 237 6.50 -7.95 10.94
C VAL A 237 7.21 -8.62 9.77
N PHE A 238 7.12 -8.06 8.57
CA PHE A 238 7.85 -8.55 7.39
C PHE A 238 9.36 -8.59 7.64
N VAL A 239 9.96 -7.50 8.13
CA VAL A 239 11.39 -7.45 8.49
C VAL A 239 11.71 -8.40 9.64
N GLY A 240 10.86 -8.40 10.68
CA GLY A 240 10.99 -9.30 11.83
C GLY A 240 11.03 -10.76 11.44
N SER A 241 10.29 -11.16 10.38
CA SER A 241 10.25 -12.54 9.89
C SER A 241 11.61 -13.07 9.42
N PHE A 242 12.53 -12.19 9.00
CA PHE A 242 13.90 -12.53 8.58
C PHE A 242 14.91 -12.46 9.73
N LEU A 243 14.60 -11.71 10.80
CA LEU A 243 15.47 -11.49 11.96
C LEU A 243 15.16 -12.44 13.13
N LEU A 244 14.23 -13.39 12.96
CA LEU A 244 13.84 -14.35 14.00
C LEU A 244 15.02 -15.15 14.55
N GLY A 245 15.17 -15.16 15.88
CA GLY A 245 16.23 -15.90 16.57
C GLY A 245 17.62 -15.27 16.48
N LYS A 246 17.73 -14.02 16.00
CA LYS A 246 18.91 -13.17 16.24
C LYS A 246 18.85 -12.59 17.66
N SER A 247 19.88 -11.84 18.07
CA SER A 247 19.92 -11.21 19.40
C SER A 247 18.68 -10.34 19.66
N LYS A 248 18.29 -10.18 20.93
CA LYS A 248 17.09 -9.42 21.33
C LYS A 248 17.03 -8.03 20.70
N ILE A 249 18.17 -7.35 20.59
CA ILE A 249 18.26 -6.03 19.95
C ILE A 249 17.85 -6.12 18.47
N VAL A 250 18.42 -7.08 17.74
CA VAL A 250 18.20 -7.23 16.30
C VAL A 250 16.79 -7.74 15.99
N SER A 251 16.29 -8.70 16.77
CA SER A 251 15.01 -9.39 16.49
C SER A 251 13.77 -8.63 16.95
N ILE A 252 13.91 -7.65 17.86
CA ILE A 252 12.80 -6.90 18.45
C ILE A 252 12.85 -5.41 18.08
N TRP A 253 13.99 -4.74 18.30
CA TRP A 253 14.07 -3.29 18.11
C TRP A 253 14.15 -2.87 16.65
N ILE A 254 14.92 -3.58 15.80
CA ILE A 254 15.01 -3.24 14.37
C ILE A 254 13.63 -3.29 13.70
N PRO A 255 12.83 -4.36 13.82
CA PRO A 255 11.46 -4.38 13.30
C PRO A 255 10.60 -3.21 13.80
N SER A 256 10.68 -2.89 15.09
CA SER A 256 9.92 -1.78 15.70
C SER A 256 10.30 -0.42 15.09
N ILE A 257 11.59 -0.15 14.94
CA ILE A 257 12.08 1.09 14.34
C ILE A 257 11.63 1.18 12.89
N VAL A 258 11.73 0.09 12.13
CA VAL A 258 11.28 0.03 10.74
C VAL A 258 9.77 0.30 10.63
N ALA A 259 8.96 -0.21 11.56
CA ALA A 259 7.52 0.05 11.58
C ALA A 259 7.21 1.55 11.75
N SER A 260 7.85 2.22 12.71
CA SER A 260 7.72 3.66 12.91
C SER A 260 8.22 4.45 11.70
N LEU A 261 9.39 4.11 11.14
CA LEU A 261 9.94 4.76 9.96
C LEU A 261 9.02 4.62 8.74
N MET A 262 8.42 3.45 8.53
CA MET A 262 7.47 3.25 7.43
C MET A 262 6.19 4.08 7.63
N THR A 263 5.73 4.21 8.87
CA THR A 263 4.58 5.07 9.20
C THR A 263 4.90 6.54 8.95
N LEU A 264 6.10 6.99 9.32
CA LEU A 264 6.59 8.33 9.00
C LEU A 264 6.69 8.57 7.48
N LEU A 265 7.21 7.61 6.71
CA LEU A 265 7.27 7.69 5.25
C LEU A 265 5.87 7.81 4.63
N MET A 266 4.85 7.20 5.24
CA MET A 266 3.47 7.34 4.79
C MET A 266 2.93 8.76 5.02
N TYR A 267 3.23 9.37 6.17
CA TYR A 267 2.93 10.78 6.41
C TYR A 267 3.67 11.71 5.43
N ILE A 268 4.93 11.42 5.11
CA ILE A 268 5.67 12.17 4.08
C ILE A 268 4.98 12.00 2.71
N GLY A 269 4.53 10.78 2.38
CA GLY A 269 3.74 10.51 1.17
C GLY A 269 2.42 11.28 1.15
N GLU A 270 1.70 11.34 2.26
CA GLU A 270 0.49 12.17 2.40
C GLU A 270 0.80 13.66 2.24
N MET A 271 1.92 14.13 2.78
CA MET A 271 2.35 15.52 2.65
C MET A 271 2.62 15.89 1.19
N PHE A 272 3.28 15.02 0.42
CA PHE A 272 3.43 15.21 -1.02
C PHE A 272 2.08 15.18 -1.73
N LEU A 273 1.21 14.23 -1.37
CA LEU A 273 -0.14 14.10 -1.92
C LEU A 273 -0.98 15.38 -1.73
N LEU A 274 -0.86 16.04 -0.58
CA LEU A 274 -1.62 17.23 -0.20
C LEU A 274 -0.82 18.53 -0.31
N ASN A 275 0.20 18.56 -1.17
CA ASN A 275 0.98 19.77 -1.48
C ASN A 275 1.54 20.49 -0.24
N GLY A 276 2.16 19.74 0.68
CA GLY A 276 2.77 20.27 1.90
C GLY A 276 1.85 20.29 3.14
N HIS A 277 0.62 19.79 3.02
CA HIS A 277 -0.33 19.70 4.13
C HIS A 277 -0.53 18.26 4.62
N LEU A 278 -1.14 18.10 5.79
CA LEU A 278 -1.57 16.80 6.33
C LEU A 278 -3.03 16.91 6.75
N TYR A 279 -3.74 15.78 6.74
CA TYR A 279 -5.10 15.74 7.25
C TYR A 279 -5.13 16.05 8.76
N ARG A 280 -6.17 16.78 9.19
CA ARG A 280 -6.36 17.16 10.58
C ARG A 280 -7.47 16.33 11.20
N PHE A 281 -7.12 15.58 12.24
CA PHE A 281 -8.01 14.59 12.85
C PHE A 281 -9.01 15.21 13.85
N GLY A 282 -8.89 16.51 14.10
CA GLY A 282 -9.73 17.27 15.02
C GLY A 282 -9.22 18.69 15.21
N THR A 283 -9.73 19.37 16.23
CA THR A 283 -9.35 20.73 16.60
C THR A 283 -8.70 20.76 17.99
N GLY A 284 -7.80 21.72 18.23
CA GLY A 284 -7.09 21.89 19.49
C GLY A 284 -5.67 21.35 19.47
N PHE A 285 -4.94 21.59 20.56
CA PHE A 285 -3.47 21.44 20.64
C PHE A 285 -2.92 20.08 20.14
N ILE A 286 -3.62 18.97 20.41
CA ILE A 286 -3.15 17.62 20.02
C ILE A 286 -3.28 17.37 18.50
N PHE A 287 -4.18 18.09 17.84
CA PHE A 287 -4.52 17.92 16.43
C PHE A 287 -3.96 19.02 15.51
N GLU A 288 -3.51 20.12 16.10
CA GLU A 288 -2.86 21.22 15.40
C GLU A 288 -1.38 20.91 15.10
N SER A 289 -0.88 21.39 13.96
CA SER A 289 0.54 21.26 13.61
C SER A 289 1.43 21.95 14.63
N ILE A 290 2.53 21.31 14.97
CA ILE A 290 3.57 21.94 15.77
C ILE A 290 4.23 23.04 14.91
N PRO A 291 4.50 24.24 15.46
CA PRO A 291 5.27 25.25 14.73
C PRO A 291 6.58 24.64 14.22
N VAL A 292 6.93 24.87 12.94
CA VAL A 292 8.09 24.29 12.23
C VAL A 292 7.92 22.84 11.75
N ILE A 293 7.10 22.02 12.41
CA ILE A 293 6.91 20.60 12.03
C ILE A 293 5.44 20.39 11.61
N ILE A 294 5.20 20.12 10.33
CA ILE A 294 3.84 19.99 9.75
C ILE A 294 2.97 18.94 10.49
N LEU A 295 3.61 17.94 11.11
CA LEU A 295 3.01 16.91 11.96
C LEU A 295 2.35 17.51 13.22
N ALA A 296 1.15 17.04 13.53
CA ALA A 296 0.51 17.26 14.81
C ALA A 296 1.05 16.28 15.88
N PRO A 297 0.89 16.58 17.18
CA PRO A 297 1.24 15.65 18.25
C PRO A 297 0.59 14.26 18.09
N ILE A 298 -0.66 14.20 17.60
CA ILE A 298 -1.33 12.93 17.32
C ILE A 298 -0.61 12.10 16.26
N ASP A 299 -0.04 12.72 15.24
CA ASP A 299 0.67 12.01 14.16
C ASP A 299 1.93 11.33 14.69
N ILE A 300 2.64 12.03 15.60
CA ILE A 300 3.81 11.48 16.30
C ILE A 300 3.38 10.28 17.16
N LEU A 301 2.26 10.39 17.88
CA LEU A 301 1.73 9.28 18.67
C LEU A 301 1.39 8.07 17.80
N ILE A 302 0.85 8.27 16.60
CA ILE A 302 0.53 7.20 15.64
C ILE A 302 1.80 6.51 15.15
N ILE A 303 2.84 7.28 14.81
CA ILE A 303 4.16 6.76 14.42
C ILE A 303 4.78 5.92 15.53
N LEU A 304 4.70 6.39 16.78
CA LEU A 304 5.20 5.67 17.95
C LEU A 304 4.36 4.42 18.25
N ALA A 305 3.04 4.52 18.15
CA ALA A 305 2.12 3.40 18.37
C ALA A 305 2.39 2.25 17.41
N SER A 306 2.64 2.54 16.13
CA SER A 306 3.04 1.55 15.12
C SER A 306 4.30 0.78 15.53
N GLY A 307 5.32 1.50 16.00
CA GLY A 307 6.55 0.90 16.54
C GLY A 307 6.28 0.05 17.78
N LEU A 308 5.60 0.60 18.78
CA LEU A 308 5.29 -0.08 20.04
C LEU A 308 4.48 -1.37 19.84
N ILE A 309 3.45 -1.33 18.99
CA ILE A 309 2.68 -2.52 18.64
C ILE A 309 3.59 -3.57 17.99
N ASN A 310 4.43 -3.15 17.04
CA ASN A 310 5.35 -4.09 16.40
C ASN A 310 6.45 -4.64 17.33
N LEU A 311 6.88 -3.84 18.31
CA LEU A 311 7.78 -4.27 19.38
C LEU A 311 7.14 -5.40 20.20
N ILE A 312 5.89 -5.22 20.61
CA ILE A 312 5.11 -6.23 21.35
C ILE A 312 4.97 -7.51 20.52
N VAL A 313 4.56 -7.38 19.24
CA VAL A 313 4.44 -8.52 18.32
C VAL A 313 5.77 -9.27 18.18
N SER A 314 6.86 -8.54 17.94
CA SER A 314 8.20 -9.11 17.77
C SER A 314 8.70 -9.77 19.05
N TYR A 315 8.39 -9.21 20.22
CA TYR A 315 8.70 -9.80 21.52
C TYR A 315 8.01 -11.16 21.68
N PHE A 316 6.68 -11.24 21.43
CA PHE A 316 5.94 -12.50 21.53
C PHE A 316 6.41 -13.55 20.52
N LEU A 317 6.77 -13.14 19.30
CA LEU A 317 7.32 -14.04 18.29
C LEU A 317 8.69 -14.62 18.68
N ASN A 318 9.48 -13.91 19.48
CA ASN A 318 10.81 -14.35 19.93
C ASN A 318 10.85 -14.90 21.38
N TYR A 319 9.75 -14.82 22.13
CA TYR A 319 9.70 -15.12 23.58
C TYR A 319 10.27 -16.51 23.96
N LYS A 320 9.79 -17.58 23.32
CA LYS A 320 10.33 -18.95 23.60
C LYS A 320 11.79 -19.11 23.16
N LYS A 321 12.18 -18.45 22.07
CA LYS A 321 13.50 -18.64 21.45
C LYS A 321 14.64 -17.99 22.24
N HIS A 322 14.32 -17.04 23.12
CA HIS A 322 15.25 -16.39 24.04
C HIS A 322 15.20 -16.97 25.46
N SER A 323 14.26 -17.87 25.75
CA SER A 323 14.22 -18.60 27.02
C SER A 323 15.07 -19.87 26.99
N ASP A 324 15.40 -20.35 25.78
CA ASP A 324 16.17 -21.59 25.54
C ASP A 324 17.65 -21.31 25.19
N ALA A 325 18.11 -20.05 25.33
CA ALA A 325 19.47 -19.58 25.03
C ALA A 325 20.02 -18.77 26.21
#